data_AF-A0A1V5HPH8-F1
#
_entry.id   AF-A0A1V5HPH8-F1
#
_cell.length_a   1.000
_cell.length_b   1.000
_cell.length_c   1.000
_cell.angle_alpha   90.00
_cell.angle_beta   90.00
_cell.angle_gamma   90.00
#
_symmetry.space_group_name_H-M   'P 1'
#
loop_
_entity.id
_entity.type
_entity.pdbx_description
1 polymer ?
#
loop_
_entity_poly.entity_id
_entity_poly.type
_entity_poly.pdbx_seq_one_letter_code
_entity_poly.pdbx_strand_id
1 'polypeptide(L)'
;MEYFSTFNFDIIIVLVLLASLITGAYYSSFRQGRKTLMLIVPLVALYFVLPPLMKFIKSTSAVDNLLIKIVTFIGRYLKLSAYHNVMMTGLVALVAFIVMSLIIAFIYNLFAQSMEKQVLTSPTKFSRTLAALLGLINGYVLVILLMLLIKPVADINYHAPLSKLIGDTSTAYLPVSKLNEVQNINPTLHQEYQEAYDFISGNEVQNTLDYFVSLNDEFTDINTYIDTIMFNQLSTDSKALITAHLSGNDYVTALLTEVSGTLVLNTVLTKEKNHPEMTTIREKLSYLNDYRAYWTLFSTLLTDPIASYDYQEIATIYLNNQETLLSLFSQLRLRNDFIQKMNVLSLFAHYYPAFKTILNDNAAIDFTSYRTRFNLAMSNNLYKYAQAVVTYAFPERDNVVISLQTLFTEVLKQEPKMVLLDKNMGIPTQVILAKRYDEWFTTPLWETEVLINSYLLDSLGSHQTGGYPLYHEYFFFQYLSRGVTWDNQFSADDFVIMLNNLAGTVTNGLITSAQASAYLDGLLAQPQSVIRTLEQQGKMTATFYEELSLINHSLFSENWPRLLEVLAGE
;
A
#
# COMPACT_ATOMS: atom_id res chain seq x y z
N MET A 1 16.19 1.13 12.41
CA MET A 1 15.91 2.16 11.38
C MET A 1 15.13 3.36 11.95
N GLU A 2 14.96 3.49 13.28
CA GLU A 2 14.17 4.59 13.90
C GLU A 2 14.82 5.98 13.78
N TYR A 3 16.14 6.10 13.63
CA TYR A 3 16.79 7.41 13.53
C TYR A 3 16.42 8.23 12.28
N PHE A 4 15.84 7.59 11.24
CA PHE A 4 15.38 8.30 10.04
C PHE A 4 13.86 8.57 10.02
N SER A 5 13.06 7.96 10.90
CA SER A 5 11.60 8.20 10.90
C SER A 5 11.20 9.59 11.42
N THR A 6 12.12 10.29 12.11
CA THR A 6 11.93 11.67 12.60
C THR A 6 12.71 12.72 11.81
N PHE A 7 13.41 12.31 10.75
CA PHE A 7 14.27 13.21 10.00
C PHE A 7 13.45 14.12 9.08
N ASN A 8 13.50 15.44 9.31
CA ASN A 8 12.80 16.40 8.46
C ASN A 8 13.57 16.62 7.14
N PHE A 9 13.04 16.03 6.07
CA PHE A 9 13.62 16.11 4.73
C PHE A 9 13.72 17.56 4.19
N ASP A 10 12.90 18.50 4.68
CA ASP A 10 12.97 19.91 4.30
C ASP A 10 14.35 20.53 4.61
N ILE A 11 15.07 20.02 5.62
CA ILE A 11 16.45 20.45 5.91
C ILE A 11 17.38 20.14 4.73
N ILE A 12 17.25 18.96 4.12
CA ILE A 12 18.03 18.58 2.93
C ILE A 12 17.66 19.48 1.76
N ILE A 13 16.37 19.76 1.56
CA ILE A 13 15.90 20.67 0.51
C ILE A 13 16.59 22.04 0.63
N VAL A 14 16.58 22.64 1.83
CA VAL A 14 17.23 23.93 2.09
C VAL A 14 18.74 23.85 1.82
N LEU A 15 19.42 22.82 2.28
CA LEU A 15 20.87 22.65 2.07
C LEU A 15 21.22 22.54 0.59
N VAL A 16 20.47 21.75 -0.18
CA VAL A 16 20.68 21.59 -1.63
C VAL A 16 20.43 22.90 -2.37
N LEU A 17 19.35 23.62 -2.03
CA LEU A 17 19.03 24.91 -2.64
C LEU A 17 20.09 25.98 -2.32
N LEU A 18 20.54 26.07 -1.05
CA LEU A 18 21.59 27.01 -0.65
C LEU A 18 22.93 26.67 -1.32
N ALA A 19 23.33 25.40 -1.33
CA ALA A 19 24.55 24.98 -2.01
C ALA A 19 24.48 25.28 -3.52
N SER A 20 23.33 25.03 -4.15
CA SER A 20 23.13 25.30 -5.58
C SER A 20 23.13 26.80 -5.89
N LEU A 21 22.58 27.63 -5.01
CA LEU A 21 22.60 29.09 -5.12
C LEU A 21 24.01 29.66 -4.94
N ILE A 22 24.74 29.22 -3.91
CA ILE A 22 26.12 29.66 -3.64
C ILE A 22 27.05 29.25 -4.77
N THR A 23 26.96 27.99 -5.21
CA THR A 23 27.76 27.51 -6.34
C THR A 23 27.38 28.23 -7.63
N GLY A 24 26.10 28.48 -7.88
CA GLY A 24 25.63 29.28 -8.99
C GLY A 24 26.23 30.69 -8.99
N ALA A 25 26.17 31.40 -7.87
CA ALA A 25 26.73 32.75 -7.73
C ALA A 25 28.27 32.80 -7.87
N TYR A 26 28.96 31.74 -7.47
CA TYR A 26 30.41 31.62 -7.55
C TYR A 26 30.89 31.38 -8.99
N TYR A 27 30.14 30.61 -9.78
CA TYR A 27 30.49 30.32 -11.18
C TYR A 27 30.00 31.41 -12.14
N SER A 28 30.70 31.58 -13.27
CA SER A 28 30.22 32.48 -14.33
C SER A 28 28.92 31.95 -14.95
N SER A 29 28.06 32.85 -15.45
CA SER A 29 26.79 32.50 -16.09
C SER A 29 26.95 31.50 -17.25
N PHE A 30 28.08 31.52 -17.96
CA PHE A 30 28.38 30.54 -19.01
C PHE A 30 28.55 29.12 -18.45
N ARG A 31 29.35 28.96 -17.38
CA ARG A 31 29.58 27.65 -16.76
C ARG A 31 28.31 27.12 -16.09
N GLN A 32 27.53 28.00 -15.46
CA GLN A 32 26.27 27.59 -14.85
C GLN A 32 25.22 27.26 -15.91
N GLY A 33 25.10 28.06 -16.97
CA GLY A 33 24.23 27.78 -18.11
C GLY A 33 24.51 26.43 -18.75
N ARG A 34 25.79 26.07 -18.95
CA ARG A 34 26.18 24.72 -19.39
C ARG A 34 25.63 23.63 -18.48
N LYS A 35 25.83 23.75 -17.16
CA LYS A 35 25.33 22.75 -16.19
C LYS A 35 23.81 22.65 -16.22
N THR A 36 23.13 23.80 -16.28
CA THR A 36 21.67 23.88 -16.34
C THR A 36 21.13 23.23 -17.60
N LEU A 37 21.70 23.52 -18.78
CA LEU A 37 21.25 22.88 -20.01
C LEU A 37 21.56 21.38 -20.00
N MET A 38 22.73 20.96 -19.52
CA MET A 38 23.08 19.54 -19.39
C MET A 38 22.17 18.75 -18.44
N LEU A 39 21.51 19.43 -17.50
CA LEU A 39 20.57 18.82 -16.55
C LEU A 39 19.12 18.88 -17.04
N ILE A 40 18.65 20.06 -17.45
CA ILE A 40 17.23 20.31 -17.75
C ILE A 40 16.85 19.84 -19.15
N VAL A 41 17.67 20.16 -20.17
CA VAL A 41 17.30 19.86 -21.56
C VAL A 41 17.10 18.36 -21.78
N PRO A 42 17.97 17.47 -21.27
CA PRO A 42 17.73 16.03 -21.38
C PRO A 42 16.42 15.59 -20.70
N LEU A 43 16.06 16.13 -19.53
CA LEU A 43 14.80 15.78 -18.85
C LEU A 43 13.57 16.16 -19.67
N VAL A 44 13.57 17.36 -20.26
CA VAL A 44 12.47 17.82 -21.12
C VAL A 44 12.46 17.07 -22.45
N ALA A 45 13.63 16.78 -23.02
CA ALA A 45 13.72 16.02 -24.26
C ALA A 45 13.25 14.56 -24.09
N LEU A 46 13.51 13.96 -22.92
CA LEU A 46 13.04 12.61 -22.60
C LEU A 46 11.52 12.49 -22.67
N TYR A 47 10.76 13.51 -22.27
CA TYR A 47 9.31 13.54 -22.40
C TYR A 47 8.85 13.18 -23.83
N PHE A 48 9.51 13.73 -24.86
CA PHE A 48 9.15 13.49 -26.26
C PHE A 48 9.83 12.26 -26.87
N VAL A 49 11.06 11.95 -26.45
CA VAL A 49 11.92 10.93 -27.11
C VAL A 49 11.77 9.55 -26.49
N LEU A 50 11.37 9.45 -25.22
CA LEU A 50 11.28 8.16 -24.52
C LEU A 50 10.23 7.20 -25.13
N PRO A 51 9.02 7.65 -25.55
CA PRO A 51 8.05 6.76 -26.21
C PRO A 51 8.58 6.07 -27.48
N PRO A 52 9.08 6.79 -28.51
CA PRO A 52 9.62 6.12 -29.69
C PRO A 52 10.87 5.28 -29.38
N LEU A 53 11.68 5.68 -28.39
CA LEU A 53 12.84 4.91 -27.95
C LEU A 53 12.44 3.56 -27.34
N MET A 54 11.45 3.54 -26.45
CA MET A 54 10.96 2.31 -25.84
C MET A 54 10.31 1.38 -26.87
N LYS A 55 9.60 1.93 -27.86
CA LYS A 55 9.06 1.14 -28.98
C LYS A 55 10.17 0.46 -29.78
N PHE A 56 11.26 1.18 -30.06
CA PHE A 56 12.42 0.64 -30.78
C PHE A 56 13.16 -0.45 -29.97
N ILE A 57 13.29 -0.26 -28.66
CA ILE A 57 13.93 -1.25 -27.77
C ILE A 57 13.11 -2.54 -27.73
N LYS A 58 11.79 -2.43 -27.50
CA LYS A 58 10.88 -3.58 -27.46
C LYS A 58 10.78 -4.32 -28.80
N SER A 59 10.96 -3.62 -29.93
CA SER A 59 11.00 -4.29 -31.25
C SER A 59 12.31 -5.05 -31.51
N THR A 60 13.35 -4.81 -30.71
CA THR A 60 14.69 -5.39 -30.90
C THR A 60 14.95 -6.46 -29.84
N SER A 61 14.59 -7.70 -30.13
CA SER A 61 14.64 -8.83 -29.17
C SER A 61 15.99 -9.00 -28.47
N ALA A 62 17.12 -8.74 -29.15
CA ALA A 62 18.44 -8.84 -28.54
C ALA A 62 18.67 -7.80 -27.43
N VAL A 63 18.22 -6.56 -27.65
CA VAL A 63 18.36 -5.46 -26.68
C VAL A 63 17.38 -5.65 -25.53
N ASP A 64 16.14 -6.01 -25.85
CA ASP A 64 15.10 -6.30 -24.87
C ASP A 64 15.53 -7.42 -23.89
N ASN A 65 16.01 -8.54 -24.44
CA ASN A 65 16.52 -9.66 -23.63
C ASN A 65 17.73 -9.28 -22.75
N LEU A 66 18.62 -8.41 -23.24
CA LEU A 66 19.75 -7.93 -22.47
C LEU A 66 19.27 -7.07 -21.29
N LEU A 67 18.34 -6.14 -21.54
CA LEU A 67 17.78 -5.26 -20.52
C LEU A 67 17.02 -6.05 -19.46
N ILE A 68 16.18 -7.02 -19.86
CA ILE A 68 15.48 -7.91 -18.93
C ILE A 68 16.48 -8.59 -18.00
N LYS A 69 17.57 -9.17 -18.52
CA LYS A 69 18.60 -9.82 -17.69
C LYS A 69 19.24 -8.86 -16.68
N ILE A 70 19.58 -7.64 -17.10
CA ILE A 70 20.17 -6.62 -16.23
C ILE A 70 19.18 -6.22 -15.13
N VAL A 71 17.94 -5.90 -15.50
CA VAL A 71 16.90 -5.45 -14.57
C VAL A 71 16.52 -6.57 -13.59
N THR A 72 16.36 -7.80 -14.04
CA THR A 72 16.07 -8.95 -13.16
C THR A 72 17.22 -9.20 -12.17
N PHE A 73 18.47 -9.06 -12.60
CA PHE A 73 19.63 -9.17 -11.71
C PHE A 73 19.63 -8.08 -10.63
N ILE A 74 19.45 -6.81 -11.02
CA ILE A 74 19.40 -5.68 -10.08
C ILE A 74 18.19 -5.80 -9.15
N GLY A 75 17.02 -6.13 -9.70
CA GLY A 75 15.76 -6.24 -8.97
C GLY A 75 15.80 -7.34 -7.90
N ARG A 76 16.44 -8.47 -8.20
CA ARG A 76 16.67 -9.53 -7.20
C ARG A 76 17.63 -9.09 -6.09
N TYR A 77 18.70 -8.37 -6.45
CA TYR A 77 19.70 -7.91 -5.48
C TYR A 77 19.14 -6.82 -4.53
N LEU A 78 18.34 -5.89 -5.07
CA LEU A 78 17.75 -4.77 -4.31
C LEU A 78 16.36 -5.08 -3.74
N LYS A 79 15.81 -6.27 -3.99
CA LYS A 79 14.42 -6.64 -3.66
C LYS A 79 13.37 -5.69 -4.27
N LEU A 80 13.63 -5.23 -5.50
CA LEU A 80 12.76 -4.35 -6.28
C LEU A 80 12.10 -5.07 -7.46
N SER A 81 11.92 -6.40 -7.37
CA SER A 81 11.35 -7.21 -8.45
C SER A 81 9.94 -6.80 -8.85
N ALA A 82 9.16 -6.22 -7.91
CA ALA A 82 7.82 -5.70 -8.17
C ALA A 82 7.80 -4.45 -9.07
N TYR A 83 8.93 -3.75 -9.25
CA TYR A 83 9.05 -2.51 -10.02
C TYR A 83 9.79 -2.73 -11.36
N HIS A 84 9.57 -3.89 -11.99
CA HIS A 84 10.35 -4.34 -13.14
C HIS A 84 10.26 -3.37 -14.33
N ASN A 85 9.05 -2.97 -14.73
CA ASN A 85 8.83 -2.10 -15.88
C ASN A 85 9.42 -0.70 -15.62
N VAL A 86 9.23 -0.14 -14.43
CA VAL A 86 9.81 1.15 -14.04
C VAL A 86 11.32 1.10 -14.06
N MET A 87 11.93 0.03 -13.54
CA MET A 87 13.39 -0.12 -13.56
C MET A 87 13.92 -0.21 -15.00
N MET A 88 13.25 -0.94 -15.89
CA MET A 88 13.62 -1.03 -17.30
C MET A 88 13.55 0.33 -17.98
N THR A 89 12.40 1.00 -17.90
CA THR A 89 12.19 2.32 -18.51
C THR A 89 13.12 3.37 -17.89
N GLY A 90 13.34 3.31 -16.58
CA GLY A 90 14.26 4.19 -15.86
C GLY A 90 15.72 4.01 -16.29
N LEU A 91 16.17 2.78 -16.53
CA LEU A 91 17.51 2.50 -17.06
C LEU A 91 17.68 3.06 -18.47
N VAL A 92 16.68 2.86 -19.34
CA VAL A 92 16.68 3.42 -20.69
C VAL A 92 16.72 4.95 -20.65
N ALA A 93 15.87 5.56 -19.81
CA ALA A 93 15.83 7.00 -19.62
C ALA A 93 17.17 7.54 -19.10
N LEU A 94 17.83 6.85 -18.16
CA LEU A 94 19.14 7.22 -17.64
C LEU A 94 20.23 7.18 -18.72
N VAL A 95 20.27 6.12 -19.53
CA VAL A 95 21.25 6.00 -20.62
C VAL A 95 21.02 7.11 -21.65
N ALA A 96 19.77 7.34 -22.06
CA ALA A 96 19.42 8.41 -23.00
C ALA A 96 19.74 9.81 -22.42
N PHE A 97 19.48 10.03 -21.12
CA PHE A 97 19.87 11.24 -20.40
C PHE A 97 21.38 11.48 -20.52
N ILE A 98 22.20 10.47 -20.17
CA ILE A 98 23.66 10.57 -20.22
C ILE A 98 24.14 10.90 -21.64
N VAL A 99 23.62 10.21 -22.66
CA VAL A 99 23.98 10.47 -24.06
C VAL A 99 23.65 11.91 -24.47
N MET A 100 22.45 12.40 -24.15
CA MET A 100 22.06 13.78 -24.45
C MET A 100 22.92 14.81 -23.69
N SER A 101 23.19 14.57 -22.40
CA SER A 101 24.08 15.43 -21.61
C SER A 101 25.49 15.47 -22.20
N LEU A 102 26.01 14.35 -22.71
CA LEU A 102 27.31 14.28 -23.39
C LEU A 102 27.32 15.07 -24.71
N ILE A 103 26.24 15.00 -25.50
CA ILE A 103 26.10 15.78 -26.73
C ILE A 103 26.10 17.28 -26.40
N ILE A 104 25.32 17.71 -25.40
CA ILE A 104 25.30 19.12 -24.95
C ILE A 104 26.69 19.53 -24.45
N ALA A 105 27.36 18.69 -23.66
CA ALA A 105 28.72 18.94 -23.20
C ALA A 105 29.70 19.12 -24.36
N PHE A 106 29.59 18.29 -25.40
CA PHE A 106 30.39 18.39 -26.62
C PHE A 106 30.15 19.71 -27.36
N ILE A 107 28.89 20.11 -27.57
CA ILE A 107 28.54 21.39 -28.21
C ILE A 107 29.15 22.56 -27.43
N TYR A 108 29.01 22.58 -26.10
CA TYR A 108 29.61 23.63 -25.28
C TYR A 108 31.14 23.66 -25.32
N ASN A 109 31.77 22.50 -25.47
CA ASN A 109 33.22 22.42 -25.61
C ASN A 109 33.70 22.98 -26.97
N LEU A 110 32.91 22.87 -28.05
CA LEU A 110 33.24 23.49 -29.35
C LEU A 110 33.28 25.02 -29.28
N PHE A 111 32.48 25.62 -28.40
CA PHE A 111 32.41 27.08 -28.18
C PHE A 111 33.05 27.51 -26.86
N ALA A 112 33.99 26.72 -26.33
CA ALA A 112 34.62 27.01 -25.06
C ALA A 112 35.39 28.34 -25.11
N GLN A 113 35.16 29.22 -24.13
CA GLN A 113 35.99 30.41 -23.95
C GLN A 113 37.42 29.98 -23.59
N SER A 114 38.42 30.65 -24.17
CA SER A 114 39.83 30.44 -23.82
C SER A 114 40.05 30.57 -22.31
N MET A 115 40.94 29.74 -21.76
CA MET A 115 41.30 29.74 -20.33
C MET A 115 41.72 31.13 -19.85
N GLU A 116 42.43 31.88 -20.71
CA GLU A 116 42.86 33.24 -20.46
C GLU A 116 41.67 34.20 -20.22
N LYS A 117 40.64 34.14 -21.06
CA LYS A 117 39.44 34.98 -20.89
C LYS A 117 38.66 34.60 -19.63
N GLN A 118 38.64 33.32 -19.26
CA GLN A 118 37.95 32.85 -18.05
C GLN A 118 38.59 33.33 -16.75
N VAL A 119 39.92 33.45 -16.70
CA VAL A 119 40.65 33.88 -15.49
C VAL A 119 40.67 35.40 -15.37
N LEU A 120 40.76 36.12 -16.50
CA LEU A 120 40.96 37.58 -16.50
C LEU A 120 39.66 38.39 -16.43
N THR A 121 38.49 37.82 -16.79
CA THR A 121 37.21 38.54 -16.68
C THR A 121 36.50 38.25 -15.37
N SER A 122 36.44 39.24 -14.48
CA SER A 122 35.60 39.14 -13.30
C SER A 122 34.12 39.13 -13.73
N PRO A 123 33.30 38.17 -13.27
CA PRO A 123 31.90 38.13 -13.67
C PRO A 123 31.18 39.36 -13.12
N THR A 124 30.43 40.03 -14.01
CA THR A 124 29.61 41.19 -13.65
C THR A 124 28.57 40.81 -12.60
N LYS A 125 28.10 41.79 -11.81
CA LYS A 125 27.02 41.56 -10.83
C LYS A 125 25.81 40.88 -11.47
N PHE A 126 25.41 41.32 -12.67
CA PHE A 126 24.33 40.71 -13.43
C PHE A 126 24.61 39.23 -13.77
N SER A 127 25.82 38.90 -14.24
CA SER A 127 26.22 37.51 -14.55
C SER A 127 26.14 36.62 -13.30
N ARG A 128 26.58 37.13 -12.13
CA ARG A 128 26.48 36.40 -10.85
C ARG A 128 25.03 36.17 -10.42
N THR A 129 24.17 37.18 -10.53
CA THR A 129 22.74 37.04 -10.20
C THR A 129 22.05 36.03 -11.12
N LEU A 130 22.29 36.11 -12.44
CA LEU A 130 21.75 35.15 -13.39
C LEU A 130 22.25 33.73 -13.11
N ALA A 131 23.55 33.58 -12.80
CA ALA A 131 24.13 32.29 -12.45
C ALA A 131 23.56 31.75 -11.13
N ALA A 132 23.29 32.61 -10.13
CA ALA A 132 22.61 32.20 -8.89
C ALA A 132 21.19 31.67 -9.16
N LEU A 133 20.42 32.35 -10.03
CA LEU A 133 19.09 31.89 -10.45
C LEU A 133 19.13 30.54 -11.16
N LEU A 134 20.05 30.37 -12.11
CA LEU A 134 20.28 29.09 -12.79
C LEU A 134 20.75 27.99 -11.82
N GLY A 135 21.51 28.38 -10.79
CA GLY A 135 21.86 27.55 -9.64
C GLY A 135 20.63 27.04 -8.91
N LEU A 136 19.72 27.93 -8.54
CA LEU A 136 18.50 27.58 -7.83
C LEU A 136 17.61 26.62 -8.65
N ILE A 137 17.45 26.85 -9.95
CA ILE A 137 16.71 25.93 -10.84
C ILE A 137 17.34 24.53 -10.85
N ASN A 138 18.68 24.44 -10.93
CA ASN A 138 19.36 23.15 -10.85
C ASN A 138 19.14 22.48 -9.49
N GLY A 139 19.20 23.26 -8.41
CA GLY A 139 18.91 22.78 -7.06
C GLY A 139 17.51 22.19 -6.96
N TYR A 140 16.50 22.86 -7.50
CA TYR A 140 15.13 22.36 -7.55
C TYR A 140 15.02 21.00 -8.26
N VAL A 141 15.62 20.88 -9.46
CA VAL A 141 15.63 19.60 -10.21
C VAL A 141 16.39 18.50 -9.46
N LEU A 142 17.51 18.84 -8.81
CA LEU A 142 18.26 17.89 -7.99
C LEU A 142 17.44 17.41 -6.79
N VAL A 143 16.66 18.28 -6.15
CA VAL A 143 15.77 17.88 -5.06
C VAL A 143 14.71 16.91 -5.55
N ILE A 144 14.08 17.16 -6.71
CA ILE A 144 13.11 16.21 -7.31
C ILE A 144 13.74 14.83 -7.51
N LEU A 145 14.93 14.78 -8.12
CA LEU A 145 15.65 13.52 -8.34
C LEU A 145 15.98 12.82 -7.02
N LEU A 146 16.38 13.59 -6.02
CA LEU A 146 16.78 13.08 -4.70
C LEU A 146 15.57 12.56 -3.92
N MET A 147 14.40 13.21 -4.00
CA MET A 147 13.15 12.72 -3.41
C MET A 147 12.75 11.36 -3.99
N LEU A 148 12.86 11.18 -5.31
CA LEU A 148 12.57 9.91 -5.97
C LEU A 148 13.54 8.80 -5.53
N LEU A 149 14.84 9.10 -5.43
CA LEU A 149 15.87 8.12 -5.10
C LEU A 149 15.94 7.76 -3.61
N ILE A 150 15.58 8.68 -2.71
CA ILE A 150 15.69 8.47 -1.26
C ILE A 150 14.45 7.79 -0.67
N LYS A 151 13.26 7.95 -1.25
CA LYS A 151 12.03 7.36 -0.69
C LYS A 151 12.10 5.85 -0.37
N PRO A 152 12.79 5.00 -1.16
CA PRO A 152 12.97 3.58 -0.79
C PRO A 152 13.82 3.36 0.49
N VAL A 153 14.58 4.36 0.93
CA VAL A 153 15.55 4.26 2.03
C VAL A 153 15.15 5.11 3.24
N ALA A 154 14.41 6.20 3.05
CA ALA A 154 13.93 7.08 4.11
C ALA A 154 12.50 7.52 3.87
N ASP A 155 11.75 7.68 4.95
CA ASP A 155 10.39 8.18 4.87
C ASP A 155 10.38 9.70 4.67
N ILE A 156 9.68 10.16 3.65
CA ILE A 156 9.59 11.59 3.30
C ILE A 156 8.20 12.06 3.72
N ASN A 157 8.16 12.95 4.70
CA ASN A 157 6.92 13.59 5.10
C ASN A 157 6.48 14.63 4.05
N TYR A 158 5.55 14.25 3.18
CA TYR A 158 5.00 15.12 2.14
C TYR A 158 4.05 16.21 2.67
N HIS A 159 3.75 16.21 3.98
CA HIS A 159 3.03 17.31 4.63
C HIS A 159 3.95 18.46 5.06
N ALA A 160 5.27 18.23 5.09
CA ALA A 160 6.23 19.27 5.41
C ALA A 160 6.20 20.39 4.34
N PRO A 161 6.31 21.68 4.72
CA PRO A 161 6.02 22.79 3.81
C PRO A 161 6.80 22.78 2.49
N LEU A 162 8.10 22.48 2.50
CA LEU A 162 8.90 22.48 1.27
C LEU A 162 8.67 21.21 0.45
N SER A 163 8.62 20.05 1.11
CA SER A 163 8.30 18.78 0.45
C SER A 163 6.93 18.82 -0.23
N LYS A 164 5.94 19.43 0.42
CA LYS A 164 4.60 19.68 -0.15
C LYS A 164 4.65 20.59 -1.36
N LEU A 165 5.35 21.73 -1.27
CA LEU A 165 5.48 22.67 -2.38
C LEU A 165 6.08 22.00 -3.63
N ILE A 166 7.08 21.14 -3.45
CA ILE A 166 7.69 20.38 -4.55
C ILE A 166 6.71 19.35 -5.13
N GLY A 167 5.95 18.68 -4.27
CA GLY A 167 4.88 17.77 -4.70
C GLY A 167 3.80 18.49 -5.53
N ASP A 168 3.33 19.65 -5.07
CA ASP A 168 2.27 20.43 -5.73
C ASP A 168 2.73 21.07 -7.06
N THR A 169 4.03 21.30 -7.23
CA THR A 169 4.64 21.85 -8.46
C THR A 169 5.12 20.79 -9.45
N SER A 170 4.79 19.53 -9.21
CA SER A 170 5.02 18.42 -10.15
C SER A 170 4.29 18.64 -11.48
N THR A 171 4.93 18.21 -12.57
CA THR A 171 4.43 18.45 -13.92
C THR A 171 4.80 17.33 -14.87
N ALA A 172 3.92 17.02 -15.82
CA ALA A 172 4.14 16.01 -16.85
C ALA A 172 5.39 16.29 -17.69
N TYR A 173 5.71 17.57 -17.96
CA TYR A 173 6.89 17.97 -18.75
C TYR A 173 8.24 17.65 -18.07
N LEU A 174 8.22 17.31 -16.78
CA LEU A 174 9.34 16.74 -16.03
C LEU A 174 8.93 15.35 -15.55
N PRO A 175 9.02 14.31 -16.41
CA PRO A 175 8.45 12.98 -16.15
C PRO A 175 8.85 12.38 -14.80
N VAL A 176 10.07 12.64 -14.35
CA VAL A 176 10.60 12.20 -13.04
C VAL A 176 9.82 12.82 -11.87
N SER A 177 9.47 14.09 -11.97
CA SER A 177 8.68 14.78 -10.94
C SER A 177 7.28 14.20 -10.85
N LYS A 178 6.66 13.92 -12.00
CA LYS A 178 5.33 13.34 -12.06
C LYS A 178 5.32 11.88 -11.63
N LEU A 179 6.35 11.11 -12.01
CA LEU A 179 6.56 9.76 -11.52
C LEU A 179 6.66 9.75 -9.99
N ASN A 180 7.37 10.69 -9.37
CA ASN A 180 7.41 10.77 -7.90
C ASN A 180 6.04 11.04 -7.27
N GLU A 181 5.19 11.88 -7.89
CA GLU A 181 3.82 12.08 -7.43
C GLU A 181 3.01 10.78 -7.51
N VAL A 182 3.04 10.11 -8.67
CA VAL A 182 2.26 8.87 -8.92
C VAL A 182 2.80 7.69 -8.10
N GLN A 183 4.11 7.57 -7.93
CA GLN A 183 4.75 6.43 -7.27
C GLN A 183 4.80 6.54 -5.75
N ASN A 184 4.95 7.76 -5.23
CA ASN A 184 5.23 7.96 -3.81
C ASN A 184 4.15 8.82 -3.14
N ILE A 185 3.82 10.00 -3.68
CA ILE A 185 2.89 10.93 -3.02
C ILE A 185 1.47 10.37 -3.00
N ASN A 186 0.94 9.99 -4.16
CA ASN A 186 -0.43 9.51 -4.29
C ASN A 186 -0.68 8.23 -3.50
N PRO A 187 0.19 7.20 -3.55
CA PRO A 187 0.02 6.00 -2.74
C PRO A 187 0.12 6.26 -1.23
N THR A 188 1.05 7.13 -0.78
CA THR A 188 1.14 7.48 0.64
C THR A 188 -0.12 8.21 1.13
N LEU A 189 -0.60 9.21 0.37
CA LEU A 189 -1.84 9.91 0.72
C LEU A 189 -3.06 8.97 0.65
N HIS A 190 -3.11 8.08 -0.33
CA HIS A 190 -4.18 7.07 -0.43
C HIS A 190 -4.20 6.17 0.81
N GLN A 191 -3.04 5.67 1.23
CA GLN A 191 -2.92 4.85 2.44
C GLN A 191 -3.37 5.62 3.69
N GLU A 192 -2.89 6.87 3.89
CA GLU A 192 -3.31 7.71 5.03
C GLU A 192 -4.83 7.94 5.05
N TYR A 193 -5.44 8.17 3.88
CA TYR A 193 -6.89 8.35 3.75
C TYR A 193 -7.66 7.05 3.93
N GLN A 194 -7.13 5.92 3.46
CA GLN A 194 -7.71 4.62 3.64
C GLN A 194 -7.72 4.21 5.12
N GLU A 195 -6.61 4.39 5.83
CA GLU A 195 -6.51 4.14 7.27
C GLU A 195 -7.51 5.02 8.05
N ALA A 196 -7.59 6.32 7.74
CA ALA A 196 -8.57 7.20 8.38
C ALA A 196 -10.03 6.83 8.08
N TYR A 197 -10.30 6.38 6.85
CA TYR A 197 -11.62 5.93 6.42
C TYR A 197 -12.02 4.59 7.07
N ASP A 198 -11.10 3.62 7.12
CA ASP A 198 -11.32 2.31 7.73
C ASP A 198 -11.49 2.41 9.25
N PHE A 199 -10.78 3.35 9.87
CA PHE A 199 -10.95 3.67 11.27
C PHE A 199 -12.36 4.20 11.55
N ILE A 200 -12.81 5.26 10.85
CA ILE A 200 -14.14 5.83 11.11
C ILE A 200 -15.26 4.88 10.68
N SER A 201 -15.13 4.14 9.58
CA SER A 201 -16.15 3.18 9.16
C SER A 201 -16.28 1.97 10.10
N GLY A 202 -15.30 1.75 10.99
CA GLY A 202 -15.21 0.58 11.84
C GLY A 202 -14.72 -0.67 11.09
N ASN A 203 -14.25 -0.56 9.85
CA ASN A 203 -13.69 -1.71 9.13
C ASN A 203 -12.44 -2.25 9.82
N GLU A 204 -11.56 -1.38 10.30
CA GLU A 204 -10.34 -1.82 11.00
C GLU A 204 -10.67 -2.56 12.31
N VAL A 205 -11.71 -2.11 13.01
CA VAL A 205 -12.24 -2.76 14.21
C VAL A 205 -12.84 -4.11 13.86
N GLN A 206 -13.69 -4.20 12.83
CA GLN A 206 -14.28 -5.47 12.39
C GLN A 206 -13.18 -6.47 12.02
N ASN A 207 -12.21 -6.07 11.20
CA ASN A 207 -11.10 -6.93 10.78
C ASN A 207 -10.30 -7.44 11.99
N THR A 208 -10.15 -6.61 13.02
CA THR A 208 -9.48 -7.01 14.27
C THR A 208 -10.31 -8.03 15.07
N LEU A 209 -11.63 -7.85 15.15
CA LEU A 209 -12.54 -8.79 15.80
C LEU A 209 -12.57 -10.13 15.05
N ASP A 210 -12.72 -10.10 13.72
CA ASP A 210 -12.74 -11.30 12.87
C ASP A 210 -11.42 -12.07 12.98
N TYR A 211 -10.29 -11.35 13.07
CA TYR A 211 -8.99 -11.97 13.34
C TYR A 211 -8.96 -12.68 14.71
N PHE A 212 -9.54 -12.11 15.77
CA PHE A 212 -9.60 -12.80 17.06
C PHE A 212 -10.53 -14.00 17.06
N VAL A 213 -11.65 -13.94 16.35
CA VAL A 213 -12.55 -15.08 16.16
C VAL A 213 -11.80 -16.20 15.43
N SER A 214 -11.20 -15.90 14.28
CA SER A 214 -10.43 -16.87 13.49
C SER A 214 -9.27 -17.49 14.29
N LEU A 215 -8.52 -16.67 15.03
CA LEU A 215 -7.43 -17.16 15.88
C LEU A 215 -7.94 -18.06 17.01
N ASN A 216 -9.11 -17.77 17.58
CA ASN A 216 -9.74 -18.62 18.59
C ASN A 216 -10.21 -19.97 17.99
N ASP A 217 -10.69 -19.96 16.75
CA ASP A 217 -11.03 -21.18 16.01
C ASP A 217 -9.77 -22.01 15.72
N GLU A 218 -8.66 -21.38 15.33
CA GLU A 218 -7.36 -22.05 15.17
C GLU A 218 -6.90 -22.75 16.47
N PHE A 219 -7.09 -22.11 17.64
CA PHE A 219 -6.80 -22.76 18.93
C PHE A 219 -7.70 -23.97 19.19
N THR A 220 -8.98 -23.89 18.79
CA THR A 220 -9.93 -25.00 18.92
C THR A 220 -9.53 -26.19 18.05
N ASP A 221 -9.06 -25.92 16.83
CA ASP A 221 -8.53 -26.94 15.91
C ASP A 221 -7.25 -27.57 16.45
N ILE A 222 -6.33 -26.76 16.98
CA ILE A 222 -5.11 -27.25 17.64
C ILE A 222 -5.47 -28.12 18.85
N ASN A 223 -6.42 -27.69 19.67
CA ASN A 223 -6.87 -28.45 20.83
C ASN A 223 -7.45 -29.81 20.41
N THR A 224 -8.27 -29.82 19.36
CA THR A 224 -8.84 -31.06 18.79
C THR A 224 -7.76 -31.98 18.22
N TYR A 225 -6.79 -31.43 17.49
CA TYR A 225 -5.63 -32.19 17.02
C TYR A 225 -4.85 -32.80 18.18
N ILE A 226 -4.65 -32.03 19.25
CA ILE A 226 -3.93 -32.51 20.43
C ILE A 226 -4.67 -33.67 21.07
N ASP A 227 -5.96 -33.53 21.34
CA ASP A 227 -6.80 -34.57 21.95
C ASP A 227 -6.80 -35.86 21.13
N THR A 228 -7.11 -35.73 19.83
CA THR A 228 -7.43 -36.88 18.98
C THR A 228 -6.19 -37.58 18.43
N ILE A 229 -5.14 -36.83 18.08
CA ILE A 229 -3.96 -37.33 17.38
C ILE A 229 -2.74 -37.29 18.30
N MET A 230 -2.30 -36.09 18.69
CA MET A 230 -1.01 -35.91 19.36
C MET A 230 -0.95 -36.67 20.67
N PHE A 231 -1.94 -36.47 21.54
CA PHE A 231 -1.95 -37.00 22.91
C PHE A 231 -1.78 -38.51 22.91
N ASN A 232 -2.42 -39.23 21.98
CA ASN A 232 -2.33 -40.68 21.87
C ASN A 232 -0.93 -41.19 21.49
N GLN A 233 -0.14 -40.38 20.78
CA GLN A 233 1.21 -40.73 20.35
C GLN A 233 2.30 -40.42 21.39
N LEU A 234 2.02 -39.55 22.37
CA LEU A 234 3.00 -39.16 23.39
C LEU A 234 3.38 -40.32 24.33
N SER A 235 4.57 -40.22 24.93
CA SER A 235 5.01 -41.13 25.98
C SER A 235 4.11 -41.07 27.22
N THR A 236 4.12 -42.13 28.03
CA THR A 236 3.34 -42.22 29.28
C THR A 236 3.63 -41.05 30.22
N ASP A 237 4.89 -40.62 30.29
CA ASP A 237 5.33 -39.52 31.17
C ASP A 237 4.83 -38.15 30.70
N SER A 238 4.71 -37.94 29.39
CA SER A 238 4.14 -36.71 28.82
C SER A 238 2.63 -36.68 28.98
N LYS A 239 1.95 -37.82 28.75
CA LYS A 239 0.52 -37.98 28.99
C LYS A 239 0.15 -37.67 30.44
N ALA A 240 0.86 -38.29 31.39
CA ALA A 240 0.62 -38.09 32.82
C ALA A 240 0.79 -36.61 33.23
N LEU A 241 1.79 -35.93 32.67
CA LEU A 241 2.03 -34.52 32.94
C LEU A 241 0.88 -33.64 32.42
N ILE A 242 0.42 -33.87 31.18
CA ILE A 242 -0.69 -33.12 30.60
C ILE A 242 -1.99 -33.39 31.38
N THR A 243 -2.31 -34.65 31.66
CA THR A 243 -3.52 -35.03 32.40
C THR A 243 -3.57 -34.43 33.81
N ALA A 244 -2.43 -34.23 34.46
CA ALA A 244 -2.37 -33.60 35.78
C ALA A 244 -2.84 -32.12 35.79
N HIS A 245 -2.84 -31.46 34.63
CA HIS A 245 -3.23 -30.05 34.46
C HIS A 245 -4.43 -29.88 33.52
N LEU A 246 -5.06 -30.98 33.10
CA LEU A 246 -6.18 -30.97 32.18
C LEU A 246 -7.48 -30.62 32.92
N SER A 247 -8.21 -29.61 32.44
CA SER A 247 -9.56 -29.29 32.88
C SER A 247 -10.54 -29.58 31.74
N GLY A 248 -11.38 -30.60 31.89
CA GLY A 248 -12.24 -31.06 30.80
C GLY A 248 -11.43 -31.54 29.59
N ASN A 249 -11.69 -30.97 28.42
CA ASN A 249 -10.98 -31.29 27.17
C ASN A 249 -10.02 -30.14 26.74
N ASP A 250 -9.60 -29.27 27.65
CA ASP A 250 -8.74 -28.13 27.34
C ASP A 250 -7.24 -28.48 27.46
N TYR A 251 -6.73 -29.14 26.43
CA TYR A 251 -5.32 -29.52 26.34
C TYR A 251 -4.40 -28.32 26.11
N VAL A 252 -4.87 -27.27 25.44
CA VAL A 252 -4.08 -26.07 25.18
C VAL A 252 -3.74 -25.37 26.50
N THR A 253 -4.70 -25.14 27.38
CA THR A 253 -4.45 -24.58 28.72
C THR A 253 -3.54 -25.49 29.55
N ALA A 254 -3.74 -26.81 29.50
CA ALA A 254 -2.89 -27.76 30.20
C ALA A 254 -1.42 -27.65 29.76
N LEU A 255 -1.16 -27.50 28.46
CA LEU A 255 0.18 -27.36 27.89
C LEU A 255 0.82 -25.99 28.18
N LEU A 256 0.03 -24.93 28.26
CA LEU A 256 0.47 -23.55 28.56
C LEU A 256 0.57 -23.25 30.06
N THR A 257 0.27 -24.22 30.92
CA THR A 257 0.43 -24.10 32.37
C THR A 257 1.91 -24.14 32.76
N GLU A 258 2.31 -23.27 33.69
CA GLU A 258 3.66 -23.28 34.26
C GLU A 258 3.74 -24.18 35.49
N VAL A 259 4.72 -25.09 35.50
CA VAL A 259 5.05 -25.96 36.62
C VAL A 259 6.51 -25.75 36.96
N SER A 260 6.78 -25.30 38.19
CA SER A 260 8.14 -24.99 38.66
C SER A 260 8.90 -24.00 37.74
N GLY A 261 8.19 -23.01 37.19
CA GLY A 261 8.77 -21.98 36.32
C GLY A 261 9.06 -22.44 34.88
N THR A 262 8.58 -23.63 34.48
CA THR A 262 8.68 -24.13 33.10
C THR A 262 7.30 -24.51 32.58
N LEU A 263 6.99 -24.13 31.34
CA LEU A 263 5.75 -24.55 30.69
C LEU A 263 5.71 -26.07 30.51
N VAL A 264 4.53 -26.67 30.75
CA VAL A 264 4.29 -28.10 30.51
C VAL A 264 4.71 -28.50 29.09
N LEU A 265 4.39 -27.66 28.09
CA LEU A 265 4.80 -27.88 26.70
C LEU A 265 6.31 -28.03 26.52
N ASN A 266 7.13 -27.25 27.22
CA ASN A 266 8.60 -27.31 27.10
C ASN A 266 9.14 -28.64 27.67
N THR A 267 8.50 -29.13 28.73
CA THR A 267 8.82 -30.43 29.33
C THR A 267 8.44 -31.57 28.39
N VAL A 268 7.26 -31.49 27.76
CA VAL A 268 6.80 -32.45 26.74
C VAL A 268 7.78 -32.47 25.55
N LEU A 269 8.15 -31.30 25.00
CA LEU A 269 9.12 -31.21 23.90
C LEU A 269 10.47 -31.83 24.23
N THR A 270 10.91 -31.74 25.50
CA THR A 270 12.17 -32.32 25.96
C THR A 270 12.08 -33.84 26.05
N LYS A 271 10.98 -34.38 26.58
CA LYS A 271 10.74 -35.83 26.73
C LYS A 271 10.54 -36.52 25.38
N GLU A 272 9.91 -35.85 24.43
CA GLU A 272 9.58 -36.41 23.11
C GLU A 272 10.66 -36.15 22.05
N LYS A 273 11.87 -35.71 22.42
CA LYS A 273 12.93 -35.31 21.46
C LYS A 273 13.22 -36.33 20.35
N ASN A 274 13.01 -37.62 20.60
CA ASN A 274 13.25 -38.71 19.66
C ASN A 274 11.97 -39.24 18.99
N HIS A 275 10.84 -38.56 19.12
CA HIS A 275 9.55 -38.97 18.55
C HIS A 275 9.57 -38.85 17.01
N PRO A 276 9.00 -39.82 16.25
CA PRO A 276 8.97 -39.77 14.79
C PRO A 276 8.29 -38.53 14.21
N GLU A 277 7.25 -38.02 14.87
CA GLU A 277 6.50 -36.82 14.47
C GLU A 277 6.96 -35.54 15.20
N MET A 278 8.17 -35.54 15.76
CA MET A 278 8.66 -34.42 16.58
C MET A 278 8.64 -33.07 15.85
N THR A 279 8.78 -33.05 14.52
CA THR A 279 8.69 -31.83 13.72
C THR A 279 7.30 -31.19 13.83
N THR A 280 6.24 -31.96 13.59
CA THR A 280 4.84 -31.50 13.65
C THR A 280 4.44 -31.12 15.09
N ILE A 281 4.85 -31.94 16.07
CA ILE A 281 4.61 -31.64 17.49
C ILE A 281 5.30 -30.32 17.88
N ARG A 282 6.56 -30.13 17.47
CA ARG A 282 7.30 -28.89 17.75
C ARG A 282 6.64 -27.68 17.10
N GLU A 283 6.19 -27.79 15.86
CA GLU A 283 5.53 -26.71 15.15
C GLU A 283 4.27 -26.24 15.89
N LYS A 284 3.37 -27.18 16.23
CA LYS A 284 2.12 -26.86 16.96
C LYS A 284 2.39 -26.31 18.36
N LEU A 285 3.33 -26.89 19.11
CA LEU A 285 3.64 -26.39 20.46
C LEU A 285 4.41 -25.06 20.44
N SER A 286 5.24 -24.81 19.42
CA SER A 286 5.89 -23.50 19.22
C SER A 286 4.86 -22.42 18.91
N TYR A 287 3.87 -22.74 18.05
CA TYR A 287 2.75 -21.85 17.76
C TYR A 287 1.99 -21.47 19.04
N LEU A 288 1.62 -22.44 19.89
CA LEU A 288 0.96 -22.17 21.16
C LEU A 288 1.79 -21.25 22.09
N ASN A 289 3.10 -21.47 22.14
CA ASN A 289 3.99 -20.64 22.94
C ASN A 289 4.09 -19.21 22.41
N ASP A 290 4.15 -19.03 21.09
CA ASP A 290 4.24 -17.72 20.44
C ASP A 290 2.94 -16.90 20.60
N TYR A 291 1.78 -17.56 20.66
CA TYR A 291 0.45 -16.94 20.79
C TYR A 291 -0.16 -17.07 22.20
N ARG A 292 0.64 -17.40 23.22
CA ARG A 292 0.17 -17.61 24.61
C ARG A 292 -0.64 -16.45 25.19
N ALA A 293 -0.28 -15.21 24.84
CA ALA A 293 -1.00 -14.02 25.28
C ALA A 293 -2.45 -13.98 24.74
N TYR A 294 -2.65 -14.34 23.48
CA TYR A 294 -3.99 -14.44 22.88
C TYR A 294 -4.81 -15.53 23.55
N TRP A 295 -4.21 -16.71 23.77
CA TRP A 295 -4.89 -17.77 24.49
C TRP A 295 -5.28 -17.35 25.91
N THR A 296 -4.41 -16.64 26.62
CA THR A 296 -4.71 -16.13 27.97
C THR A 296 -5.87 -15.14 27.94
N LEU A 297 -5.93 -14.28 26.92
CA LEU A 297 -7.10 -13.41 26.71
C LEU A 297 -8.37 -14.26 26.55
N PHE A 298 -8.39 -15.20 25.60
CA PHE A 298 -9.60 -15.96 25.25
C PHE A 298 -10.07 -16.94 26.33
N SER A 299 -9.15 -17.64 26.98
CA SER A 299 -9.47 -18.74 27.91
C SER A 299 -9.55 -18.32 29.38
N THR A 300 -8.85 -17.25 29.76
CA THR A 300 -8.70 -16.86 31.17
C THR A 300 -9.38 -15.55 31.48
N LEU A 301 -9.35 -14.58 30.55
CA LEU A 301 -9.88 -13.24 30.80
C LEU A 301 -11.30 -13.04 30.27
N LEU A 302 -11.70 -13.78 29.24
CA LEU A 302 -13.07 -13.81 28.73
C LEU A 302 -13.88 -14.91 29.44
N THR A 303 -15.11 -14.60 29.83
CA THR A 303 -16.06 -15.53 30.46
C THR A 303 -16.92 -16.27 29.45
N ASP A 304 -17.13 -15.66 28.28
CA ASP A 304 -17.95 -16.15 27.18
C ASP A 304 -17.09 -16.30 25.90
N PRO A 305 -17.60 -16.90 24.82
CA PRO A 305 -16.87 -16.95 23.55
C PRO A 305 -16.51 -15.56 23.02
N ILE A 306 -15.33 -15.39 22.42
CA ILE A 306 -14.86 -14.10 21.88
C ILE A 306 -15.90 -13.39 20.98
N ALA A 307 -16.70 -14.16 20.23
CA ALA A 307 -17.74 -13.67 19.34
C ALA A 307 -18.92 -12.97 20.04
N SER A 308 -19.08 -13.14 21.37
CA SER A 308 -20.12 -12.44 22.13
C SER A 308 -19.70 -11.07 22.67
N TYR A 309 -18.40 -10.75 22.61
CA TYR A 309 -17.88 -9.49 23.11
C TYR A 309 -17.83 -8.42 22.03
N ASP A 310 -18.10 -7.18 22.41
CA ASP A 310 -17.85 -6.03 21.54
C ASP A 310 -16.42 -5.49 21.67
N TYR A 311 -16.06 -4.57 20.77
CA TYR A 311 -14.72 -3.95 20.75
C TYR A 311 -14.40 -3.17 22.04
N GLN A 312 -15.41 -2.61 22.71
CA GLN A 312 -15.24 -1.80 23.91
C GLN A 312 -14.96 -2.69 25.12
N GLU A 313 -15.65 -3.82 25.22
CA GLU A 313 -15.43 -4.83 26.26
C GLU A 313 -14.03 -5.43 26.13
N ILE A 314 -13.63 -5.86 24.92
CA ILE A 314 -12.29 -6.41 24.67
C ILE A 314 -11.21 -5.39 25.01
N ALA A 315 -11.36 -4.14 24.55
CA ALA A 315 -10.42 -3.05 24.86
C ALA A 315 -10.30 -2.82 26.38
N THR A 316 -11.43 -2.82 27.10
CA THR A 316 -11.45 -2.63 28.56
C THR A 316 -10.75 -3.78 29.29
N ILE A 317 -11.01 -5.03 28.89
CA ILE A 317 -10.36 -6.21 29.46
C ILE A 317 -8.85 -6.16 29.22
N TYR A 318 -8.42 -5.77 28.02
CA TYR A 318 -7.00 -5.57 27.72
C TYR A 318 -6.36 -4.49 28.59
N LEU A 319 -6.97 -3.29 28.67
CA LEU A 319 -6.40 -2.18 29.45
C LEU A 319 -6.21 -2.56 30.93
N ASN A 320 -7.13 -3.34 31.49
CA ASN A 320 -7.04 -3.83 32.87
C ASN A 320 -5.97 -4.92 33.07
N ASN A 321 -5.52 -5.59 32.02
CA ASN A 321 -4.61 -6.74 32.07
C ASN A 321 -3.35 -6.58 31.19
N GLN A 322 -3.05 -5.35 30.76
CA GLN A 322 -2.05 -5.06 29.73
C GLN A 322 -0.66 -5.59 30.10
N GLU A 323 -0.18 -5.30 31.32
CA GLU A 323 1.15 -5.72 31.77
C GLU A 323 1.30 -7.24 31.72
N THR A 324 0.30 -7.96 32.23
CA THR A 324 0.25 -9.42 32.21
C THR A 324 0.30 -9.94 30.78
N LEU A 325 -0.59 -9.50 29.89
CA LEU A 325 -0.67 -9.98 28.51
C LEU A 325 0.62 -9.69 27.72
N LEU A 326 1.17 -8.47 27.86
CA LEU A 326 2.38 -8.09 27.14
C LEU A 326 3.63 -8.84 27.60
N SER A 327 3.65 -9.33 28.85
CA SER A 327 4.75 -10.14 29.38
C SER A 327 4.80 -11.56 28.81
N LEU A 328 3.71 -12.04 28.21
CA LEU A 328 3.58 -13.41 27.70
C LEU A 328 4.10 -13.60 26.27
N PHE A 329 4.46 -12.51 25.57
CA PHE A 329 5.01 -12.59 24.21
C PHE A 329 6.50 -12.92 24.21
N SER A 330 6.86 -14.03 23.56
CA SER A 330 8.25 -14.41 23.27
C SER A 330 8.89 -13.55 22.17
N GLN A 331 8.09 -13.08 21.21
CA GLN A 331 8.55 -12.36 20.03
C GLN A 331 8.09 -10.90 20.03
N LEU A 332 9.04 -9.96 19.87
CA LEU A 332 8.74 -8.53 19.78
C LEU A 332 7.78 -8.19 18.64
N ARG A 333 7.88 -8.89 17.50
CA ARG A 333 7.01 -8.67 16.34
C ARG A 333 5.54 -8.95 16.68
N LEU A 334 5.26 -10.10 17.30
CA LEU A 334 3.90 -10.49 17.69
C LEU A 334 3.35 -9.57 18.78
N ARG A 335 4.19 -9.18 19.74
CA ARG A 335 3.84 -8.20 20.76
C ARG A 335 3.40 -6.87 20.14
N ASN A 336 4.14 -6.36 19.17
CA ASN A 336 3.82 -5.09 18.53
C ASN A 336 2.54 -5.19 17.68
N ASP A 337 2.32 -6.30 16.97
CA ASP A 337 1.08 -6.55 16.22
C ASP A 337 -0.15 -6.60 17.16
N PHE A 338 -0.03 -7.29 18.30
CA PHE A 338 -1.06 -7.32 19.32
C PHE A 338 -1.38 -5.93 19.88
N ILE A 339 -0.35 -5.15 20.22
CA ILE A 339 -0.51 -3.76 20.69
C ILE A 339 -1.24 -2.93 19.63
N GLN A 340 -0.86 -3.04 18.35
CA GLN A 340 -1.51 -2.32 17.27
C GLN A 340 -3.01 -2.66 17.21
N LYS A 341 -3.36 -3.94 17.21
CA LYS A 341 -4.76 -4.41 17.22
C LYS A 341 -5.54 -3.89 18.44
N MET A 342 -4.95 -3.93 19.63
CA MET A 342 -5.59 -3.41 20.85
C MET A 342 -5.75 -1.88 20.82
N ASN A 343 -4.80 -1.16 20.22
CA ASN A 343 -4.89 0.28 20.04
C ASN A 343 -6.02 0.65 19.09
N VAL A 344 -6.25 -0.11 18.01
CA VAL A 344 -7.41 0.08 17.11
C VAL A 344 -8.72 0.02 17.90
N LEU A 345 -8.91 -1.04 18.69
CA LEU A 345 -10.14 -1.21 19.48
C LEU A 345 -10.32 -0.08 20.51
N SER A 346 -9.25 0.25 21.23
CA SER A 346 -9.27 1.25 22.30
C SER A 346 -9.49 2.67 21.76
N LEU A 347 -8.81 3.03 20.67
CA LEU A 347 -8.94 4.33 20.02
C LEU A 347 -10.33 4.50 19.41
N PHE A 348 -10.85 3.46 18.76
CA PHE A 348 -12.21 3.51 18.23
C PHE A 348 -13.24 3.62 19.36
N ALA A 349 -13.10 2.86 20.45
CA ALA A 349 -13.98 2.98 21.61
C ALA A 349 -13.99 4.39 22.21
N HIS A 350 -12.84 5.07 22.23
CA HIS A 350 -12.72 6.45 22.68
C HIS A 350 -13.49 7.43 21.78
N TYR A 351 -13.38 7.31 20.45
CA TYR A 351 -14.02 8.24 19.50
C TYR A 351 -15.43 7.85 19.06
N TYR A 352 -15.87 6.63 19.36
CA TYR A 352 -17.19 6.13 18.94
C TYR A 352 -18.36 7.05 19.33
N PRO A 353 -18.43 7.64 20.54
CA PRO A 353 -19.49 8.60 20.88
C PRO A 353 -19.50 9.86 19.99
N ALA A 354 -18.33 10.35 19.61
CA ALA A 354 -18.18 11.47 18.69
C ALA A 354 -18.68 11.07 17.29
N PHE A 355 -18.29 9.90 16.80
CA PHE A 355 -18.73 9.40 15.49
C PHE A 355 -20.24 9.19 15.40
N LYS A 356 -20.87 8.68 16.46
CA LYS A 356 -22.35 8.61 16.56
C LYS A 356 -23.01 9.98 16.50
N THR A 357 -22.42 10.97 17.18
CA THR A 357 -22.92 12.34 17.18
C THR A 357 -22.83 12.95 15.78
N ILE A 358 -21.72 12.73 15.06
CA ILE A 358 -21.50 13.22 13.70
C ILE A 358 -22.49 12.59 12.71
N LEU A 359 -22.79 11.29 12.84
CA LEU A 359 -23.83 10.63 12.04
C LEU A 359 -25.24 11.20 12.29
N ASN A 360 -25.42 11.99 13.35
CA ASN A 360 -26.69 12.62 13.74
C ASN A 360 -27.84 11.60 13.83
N ASP A 361 -27.55 10.46 14.48
CA ASP A 361 -28.48 9.35 14.53
C ASP A 361 -28.51 8.70 15.92
N ASN A 362 -29.53 9.05 16.70
CA ASN A 362 -29.78 8.49 18.03
C ASN A 362 -30.21 7.01 17.99
N ALA A 363 -30.37 6.40 16.81
CA ALA A 363 -30.86 5.03 16.63
C ALA A 363 -29.79 4.01 16.17
N ALA A 364 -28.50 4.37 16.15
CA ALA A 364 -27.42 3.38 16.18
C ALA A 364 -27.25 2.85 17.61
N ILE A 365 -27.74 1.65 17.87
CA ILE A 365 -27.76 1.05 19.22
C ILE A 365 -26.46 0.25 19.46
N ASP A 366 -25.91 -0.34 18.41
CA ASP A 366 -24.75 -1.24 18.44
C ASP A 366 -23.77 -0.97 17.27
N PHE A 367 -22.66 -1.71 17.25
CA PHE A 367 -21.62 -1.57 16.22
C PHE A 367 -22.12 -1.89 14.81
N THR A 368 -22.92 -2.95 14.64
CA THR A 368 -23.46 -3.38 13.34
C THR A 368 -24.40 -2.33 12.73
N SER A 369 -25.28 -1.76 13.56
CA SER A 369 -26.17 -0.68 13.15
C SER A 369 -25.40 0.61 12.85
N TYR A 370 -24.32 0.90 13.59
CA TYR A 370 -23.41 2.00 13.27
C TYR A 370 -22.82 1.84 11.86
N ARG A 371 -22.18 0.70 11.55
CA ARG A 371 -21.56 0.43 10.24
C ARG A 371 -22.57 0.53 9.10
N THR A 372 -23.76 -0.03 9.29
CA THR A 372 -24.86 0.03 8.32
C THR A 372 -25.26 1.48 8.02
N ARG A 373 -25.44 2.30 9.05
CA ARG A 373 -25.81 3.72 8.90
C ARG A 373 -24.68 4.55 8.32
N PHE A 374 -23.43 4.27 8.71
CA PHE A 374 -22.27 4.91 8.11
C PHE A 374 -22.23 4.66 6.60
N ASN A 375 -22.39 3.42 6.15
CA ASN A 375 -22.41 3.07 4.73
C ASN A 375 -23.56 3.78 3.97
N LEU A 376 -24.74 3.89 4.58
CA LEU A 376 -25.86 4.66 4.02
C LEU A 376 -25.55 6.15 3.94
N ALA A 377 -24.90 6.73 4.96
CA ALA A 377 -24.48 8.13 4.96
C ALA A 377 -23.43 8.39 3.87
N MET A 378 -22.47 7.49 3.69
CA MET A 378 -21.45 7.59 2.64
C MET A 378 -22.06 7.50 1.24
N SER A 379 -23.08 6.67 1.05
CA SER A 379 -23.72 6.49 -0.27
C SER A 379 -24.67 7.64 -0.62
N ASN A 380 -25.44 8.13 0.35
CA ASN A 380 -26.56 9.05 0.06
C ASN A 380 -26.30 10.50 0.50
N ASN A 381 -25.38 10.73 1.44
CA ASN A 381 -25.21 12.01 2.12
C ASN A 381 -23.72 12.36 2.37
N LEU A 382 -22.81 11.88 1.52
CA LEU A 382 -21.35 12.03 1.69
C LEU A 382 -20.93 13.45 2.08
N TYR A 383 -21.33 14.45 1.29
CA TYR A 383 -20.89 15.83 1.51
C TYR A 383 -21.48 16.46 2.78
N LYS A 384 -22.72 16.10 3.14
CA LYS A 384 -23.32 16.52 4.41
C LYS A 384 -22.57 15.91 5.59
N TYR A 385 -22.21 14.63 5.49
CA TYR A 385 -21.41 13.95 6.51
C TYR A 385 -20.00 14.54 6.60
N ALA A 386 -19.35 14.79 5.46
CA ALA A 386 -18.04 15.42 5.37
C ALA A 386 -18.02 16.78 6.09
N GLN A 387 -19.04 17.60 5.84
CA GLN A 387 -19.21 18.88 6.53
C GLN A 387 -19.33 18.70 8.06
N ALA A 388 -20.10 17.71 8.50
CA ALA A 388 -20.25 17.41 9.92
C ALA A 388 -18.90 17.01 10.56
N VAL A 389 -18.13 16.12 9.93
CA VAL A 389 -16.79 15.71 10.40
C VAL A 389 -15.84 16.90 10.51
N VAL A 390 -15.77 17.75 9.48
CA VAL A 390 -14.84 18.90 9.46
C VAL A 390 -15.22 19.96 10.50
N THR A 391 -16.51 20.14 10.79
CA THR A 391 -16.96 21.11 11.80
C THR A 391 -16.92 20.58 13.23
N TYR A 392 -16.78 19.26 13.41
CA TYR A 392 -16.77 18.65 14.73
C TYR A 392 -15.46 18.99 15.46
N ALA A 393 -15.59 19.55 16.66
CA ALA A 393 -14.47 19.86 17.53
C ALA A 393 -14.07 18.61 18.32
N PHE A 394 -13.16 17.81 17.76
CA PHE A 394 -12.59 16.67 18.48
C PHE A 394 -11.79 17.16 19.71
N PRO A 395 -11.96 16.49 20.87
CA PRO A 395 -11.35 16.93 22.13
C PRO A 395 -9.82 16.80 22.15
N GLU A 396 -9.28 15.88 21.36
CA GLU A 396 -7.84 15.56 21.33
C GLU A 396 -7.29 15.59 19.90
N ARG A 397 -6.00 15.93 19.77
CA ARG A 397 -5.28 15.92 18.49
C ARG A 397 -4.56 14.59 18.30
N ASP A 398 -5.31 13.56 17.93
CA ASP A 398 -4.75 12.30 17.45
C ASP A 398 -4.44 12.36 15.95
N ASN A 399 -3.40 11.66 15.50
CA ASN A 399 -3.00 11.62 14.08
C ASN A 399 -4.10 11.05 13.19
N VAL A 400 -4.87 10.08 13.67
CA VAL A 400 -5.99 9.48 12.93
C VAL A 400 -7.10 10.52 12.75
N VAL A 401 -7.40 11.31 13.77
CA VAL A 401 -8.38 12.41 13.69
C VAL A 401 -7.91 13.52 12.75
N ILE A 402 -6.62 13.87 12.76
CA ILE A 402 -6.06 14.86 11.83
C ILE A 402 -6.18 14.36 10.39
N SER A 403 -5.86 13.08 10.15
CA SER A 403 -5.96 12.46 8.82
C SER A 403 -7.41 12.38 8.35
N LEU A 404 -8.33 12.04 9.25
CA LEU A 404 -9.77 12.03 9.01
C LEU A 404 -10.30 13.43 8.62
N GLN A 405 -9.97 14.46 9.40
CA GLN A 405 -10.37 15.83 9.09
C GLN A 405 -9.76 16.29 7.76
N THR A 406 -8.54 15.88 7.46
CA THR A 406 -7.86 16.18 6.18
C THR A 406 -8.58 15.52 5.01
N LEU A 407 -8.89 14.21 5.11
CA LEU A 407 -9.65 13.46 4.11
C LEU A 407 -10.97 14.16 3.79
N PHE A 408 -11.81 14.40 4.81
CA PHE A 408 -13.14 14.99 4.58
C PHE A 408 -13.08 16.47 4.18
N THR A 409 -12.01 17.19 4.52
CA THR A 409 -11.74 18.52 3.96
C THR A 409 -11.45 18.44 2.47
N GLU A 410 -10.66 17.47 2.01
CA GLU A 410 -10.40 17.27 0.60
C GLU A 410 -11.64 16.75 -0.14
N VAL A 411 -12.48 15.91 0.46
CA VAL A 411 -13.79 15.52 -0.11
C VAL A 411 -14.62 16.75 -0.45
N LEU A 412 -14.76 17.70 0.48
CA LEU A 412 -15.52 18.93 0.24
C LEU A 412 -14.88 19.81 -0.84
N LYS A 413 -13.54 19.90 -0.89
CA LYS A 413 -12.84 20.67 -1.93
C LYS A 413 -13.00 20.06 -3.32
N GLN A 414 -13.02 18.74 -3.41
CA GLN A 414 -13.05 18.00 -4.68
C GLN A 414 -14.46 17.59 -5.11
N GLU A 415 -15.52 17.97 -4.37
CA GLU A 415 -16.93 17.64 -4.66
C GLU A 415 -17.30 17.77 -6.17
N PRO A 416 -17.00 18.88 -6.88
CA PRO A 416 -17.40 19.03 -8.28
C PRO A 416 -16.78 18.00 -9.23
N LYS A 417 -15.66 17.39 -8.85
CA LYS A 417 -14.97 16.35 -9.64
C LYS A 417 -15.30 14.95 -9.15
N MET A 418 -15.50 14.75 -7.85
CA MET A 418 -15.88 13.46 -7.28
C MET A 418 -17.26 12.98 -7.77
N VAL A 419 -18.23 13.89 -7.96
CA VAL A 419 -19.54 13.53 -8.53
C VAL A 419 -19.50 12.97 -9.95
N LEU A 420 -18.37 13.11 -10.65
CA LEU A 420 -18.16 12.58 -12.00
C LEU A 420 -17.56 11.17 -11.99
N LEU A 421 -17.14 10.66 -10.82
CA LEU A 421 -16.52 9.36 -10.65
C LEU A 421 -17.56 8.26 -10.38
N ASP A 422 -17.18 6.99 -10.57
CA ASP A 422 -18.04 5.87 -10.22
C ASP A 422 -18.31 5.85 -8.71
N LYS A 423 -19.59 5.85 -8.32
CA LYS A 423 -20.05 5.87 -6.92
C LYS A 423 -19.55 4.68 -6.10
N ASN A 424 -19.16 3.59 -6.75
CA ASN A 424 -18.68 2.37 -6.09
C ASN A 424 -17.17 2.38 -5.84
N MET A 425 -16.44 3.35 -6.41
CA MET A 425 -15.04 3.57 -6.08
C MET A 425 -14.90 4.03 -4.62
N GLY A 426 -13.88 3.55 -3.91
CA GLY A 426 -13.57 3.95 -2.56
C GLY A 426 -13.35 5.45 -2.45
N ILE A 427 -13.88 6.06 -1.39
CA ILE A 427 -13.74 7.51 -1.14
C ILE A 427 -12.27 7.96 -1.14
N PRO A 428 -11.32 7.25 -0.48
CA PRO A 428 -9.89 7.58 -0.55
C PRO A 428 -9.36 7.67 -1.99
N THR A 429 -9.70 6.68 -2.83
CA THR A 429 -9.33 6.63 -4.26
C THR A 429 -9.96 7.79 -5.03
N GLN A 430 -11.25 8.04 -4.83
CA GLN A 430 -11.96 9.15 -5.48
C GLN A 430 -11.29 10.50 -5.18
N VAL A 431 -10.93 10.77 -3.93
CA VAL A 431 -10.31 12.05 -3.53
C VAL A 431 -8.97 12.26 -4.23
N ILE A 432 -8.11 11.24 -4.27
CA ILE A 432 -6.79 11.31 -4.91
C ILE A 432 -6.93 11.55 -6.41
N LEU A 433 -7.81 10.82 -7.08
CA LEU A 433 -8.00 10.92 -8.52
C LEU A 433 -8.73 12.22 -8.91
N ALA A 434 -9.68 12.69 -8.11
CA ALA A 434 -10.42 13.92 -8.35
C ALA A 434 -9.53 15.16 -8.34
N LYS A 435 -8.50 15.21 -7.47
CA LYS A 435 -7.49 16.29 -7.42
C LYS A 435 -6.83 16.53 -8.79
N ARG A 436 -6.71 15.49 -9.61
CA ARG A 436 -6.13 15.51 -10.96
C ARG A 436 -7.06 14.88 -12.00
N TYR A 437 -8.37 15.14 -11.89
CA TYR A 437 -9.39 14.49 -12.72
C TYR A 437 -9.05 14.49 -14.22
N ASP A 438 -8.65 15.64 -14.76
CA ASP A 438 -8.39 15.77 -16.20
C ASP A 438 -7.21 14.90 -16.66
N GLU A 439 -6.22 14.68 -15.80
CA GLU A 439 -5.05 13.84 -16.08
C GLU A 439 -5.32 12.34 -15.97
N TRP A 440 -6.40 11.93 -15.30
CA TRP A 440 -6.77 10.52 -15.13
C TRP A 440 -7.93 10.09 -16.02
N PHE A 441 -8.87 10.99 -16.31
CA PHE A 441 -10.14 10.62 -16.97
C PHE A 441 -10.36 11.31 -18.31
N THR A 442 -9.84 12.52 -18.51
CA THR A 442 -10.04 13.28 -19.77
C THR A 442 -8.92 12.97 -20.77
N THR A 443 -7.67 13.11 -20.34
CA THR A 443 -6.48 12.75 -21.11
C THR A 443 -5.58 11.90 -20.21
N PRO A 444 -5.83 10.58 -20.13
CA PRO A 444 -5.16 9.70 -19.18
C PRO A 444 -3.64 9.73 -19.38
N LEU A 445 -2.95 10.31 -18.41
CA LEU A 445 -1.52 10.59 -18.52
C LEU A 445 -0.69 9.31 -18.63
N TRP A 446 -1.14 8.23 -18.01
CA TRP A 446 -0.48 6.93 -18.06
C TRP A 446 -0.57 6.25 -19.43
N GLU A 447 -1.49 6.67 -20.31
CA GLU A 447 -1.59 6.17 -21.69
C GLU A 447 -0.55 6.83 -22.60
N THR A 448 -0.15 8.07 -22.29
CA THR A 448 0.78 8.86 -23.10
C THR A 448 2.21 8.87 -22.54
N GLU A 449 2.36 8.91 -21.21
CA GLU A 449 3.66 9.00 -20.53
C GLU A 449 4.23 7.64 -20.15
N VAL A 450 5.33 7.26 -20.77
CA VAL A 450 5.92 5.92 -20.68
C VAL A 450 6.38 5.55 -19.27
N LEU A 451 6.93 6.49 -18.50
CA LEU A 451 7.36 6.23 -17.13
C LEU A 451 6.16 5.95 -16.20
N ILE A 452 5.07 6.70 -16.39
CA ILE A 452 3.85 6.55 -15.60
C ILE A 452 3.14 5.26 -16.02
N ASN A 453 3.07 4.99 -17.33
CA ASN A 453 2.61 3.72 -17.88
C ASN A 453 3.35 2.53 -17.23
N SER A 454 4.68 2.60 -17.18
CA SER A 454 5.50 1.52 -16.62
C SER A 454 5.17 1.26 -15.15
N TYR A 455 4.96 2.32 -14.36
CA TYR A 455 4.59 2.18 -12.95
C TYR A 455 3.17 1.67 -12.75
N LEU A 456 2.22 2.12 -13.59
CA LEU A 456 0.86 1.60 -13.55
C LEU A 456 0.86 0.10 -13.86
N LEU A 457 1.60 -0.34 -14.88
CA LEU A 457 1.72 -1.75 -15.25
C LEU A 457 2.36 -2.60 -14.15
N ASP A 458 3.41 -2.09 -13.49
CA ASP A 458 3.99 -2.74 -12.30
C ASP A 458 2.99 -2.85 -11.17
N SER A 459 2.19 -1.80 -10.95
CA SER A 459 1.17 -1.78 -9.91
C SER A 459 0.06 -2.77 -10.21
N LEU A 460 -0.49 -2.77 -11.43
CA LEU A 460 -1.53 -3.72 -11.85
C LEU A 460 -1.06 -5.18 -11.82
N GLY A 461 0.23 -5.42 -12.06
CA GLY A 461 0.82 -6.76 -12.11
C GLY A 461 1.27 -7.31 -10.75
N SER A 462 1.33 -6.51 -9.68
CA SER A 462 1.90 -6.94 -8.41
C SER A 462 1.31 -6.19 -7.20
N HIS A 463 0.64 -6.92 -6.31
CA HIS A 463 0.12 -6.42 -5.03
C HIS A 463 1.21 -5.90 -4.06
N GLN A 464 2.48 -6.19 -4.35
CA GLN A 464 3.61 -5.74 -3.52
C GLN A 464 3.99 -4.28 -3.76
N THR A 465 3.48 -3.63 -4.82
CA THR A 465 3.75 -2.20 -5.02
C THR A 465 2.80 -1.38 -4.14
N GLY A 466 3.31 -0.28 -3.56
CA GLY A 466 2.46 0.62 -2.77
C GLY A 466 1.29 1.23 -3.57
N GLY A 467 1.42 1.31 -4.91
CA GLY A 467 0.38 1.85 -5.79
C GLY A 467 -0.75 0.88 -6.10
N TYR A 468 -0.64 -0.41 -5.77
CA TYR A 468 -1.66 -1.40 -6.14
C TYR A 468 -3.07 -1.02 -5.68
N PRO A 469 -3.34 -0.71 -4.39
CA PRO A 469 -4.70 -0.43 -3.93
C PRO A 469 -5.37 0.73 -4.68
N LEU A 470 -4.62 1.80 -4.95
CA LEU A 470 -5.11 2.98 -5.66
C LEU A 470 -5.32 2.71 -7.16
N TYR A 471 -4.31 2.17 -7.83
CA TYR A 471 -4.30 2.07 -9.30
C TYR A 471 -5.05 0.86 -9.83
N HIS A 472 -5.13 -0.22 -9.06
CA HIS A 472 -6.00 -1.36 -9.34
C HIS A 472 -7.47 -0.92 -9.43
N GLU A 473 -7.90 -0.14 -8.45
CA GLU A 473 -9.27 0.36 -8.37
C GLU A 473 -9.58 1.39 -9.47
N TYR A 474 -8.65 2.33 -9.73
CA TYR A 474 -8.74 3.23 -10.87
C TYR A 474 -8.91 2.46 -12.19
N PHE A 475 -8.04 1.47 -12.45
CA PHE A 475 -8.08 0.72 -13.70
C PHE A 475 -9.38 -0.06 -13.85
N PHE A 476 -9.84 -0.69 -12.77
CA PHE A 476 -11.09 -1.43 -12.74
C PHE A 476 -12.28 -0.54 -13.11
N PHE A 477 -12.48 0.59 -12.41
CA PHE A 477 -13.66 1.43 -12.64
C PHE A 477 -13.58 2.28 -13.92
N GLN A 478 -12.38 2.66 -14.36
CA GLN A 478 -12.25 3.45 -15.58
C GLN A 478 -12.35 2.60 -16.85
N TYR A 479 -11.76 1.41 -16.84
CA TYR A 479 -11.60 0.60 -18.05
C TYR A 479 -12.48 -0.65 -18.07
N LEU A 480 -12.79 -1.24 -16.91
CA LEU A 480 -13.41 -2.56 -16.86
C LEU A 480 -14.90 -2.55 -16.47
N SER A 481 -15.33 -1.62 -15.61
CA SER A 481 -16.73 -1.56 -15.16
C SER A 481 -17.70 -0.95 -16.17
N ARG A 482 -17.22 -0.50 -17.34
CA ARG A 482 -18.08 0.16 -18.33
C ARG A 482 -19.16 -0.79 -18.83
N GLY A 483 -20.42 -0.45 -18.53
CA GLY A 483 -21.58 -1.27 -18.90
C GLY A 483 -22.00 -2.31 -17.85
N VAL A 484 -21.28 -2.40 -16.73
CA VAL A 484 -21.70 -3.18 -15.55
C VAL A 484 -22.86 -2.47 -14.85
N THR A 485 -23.89 -3.21 -14.46
CA THR A 485 -25.03 -2.67 -13.73
C THR A 485 -24.85 -2.84 -12.23
N TRP A 486 -24.58 -1.74 -11.52
CA TRP A 486 -24.33 -1.74 -10.08
C TRP A 486 -25.58 -1.73 -9.19
N ASP A 487 -26.77 -1.65 -9.78
CA ASP A 487 -28.02 -1.59 -9.02
C ASP A 487 -28.46 -2.99 -8.51
N ASN A 488 -27.88 -4.05 -9.07
CA ASN A 488 -28.03 -5.45 -8.63
C ASN A 488 -26.69 -5.98 -8.09
N GLN A 489 -26.72 -7.17 -7.46
CA GLN A 489 -25.49 -7.88 -7.12
C GLN A 489 -24.68 -8.19 -8.38
N PHE A 490 -23.37 -8.03 -8.31
CA PHE A 490 -22.41 -8.34 -9.36
C PHE A 490 -22.48 -9.83 -9.71
N SER A 491 -22.76 -10.10 -10.99
CA SER A 491 -23.06 -11.43 -11.53
C SER A 491 -21.95 -11.97 -12.43
N ALA A 492 -22.03 -13.23 -12.83
CA ALA A 492 -21.14 -13.80 -13.84
C ALA A 492 -21.27 -13.08 -15.20
N ASP A 493 -22.47 -12.59 -15.56
CA ASP A 493 -22.69 -11.80 -16.77
C ASP A 493 -21.95 -10.45 -16.72
N ASP A 494 -21.97 -9.76 -15.56
CA ASP A 494 -21.18 -8.55 -15.35
C ASP A 494 -19.68 -8.82 -15.48
N PHE A 495 -19.23 -9.99 -14.99
CA PHE A 495 -17.85 -10.43 -15.16
C PHE A 495 -17.49 -10.69 -16.63
N VAL A 496 -18.42 -11.21 -17.45
CA VAL A 496 -18.20 -11.34 -18.90
C VAL A 496 -18.05 -9.97 -19.57
N ILE A 497 -18.85 -8.97 -19.17
CA ILE A 497 -18.70 -7.58 -19.66
C ILE A 497 -17.29 -7.06 -19.30
N MET A 498 -16.87 -7.28 -18.06
CA MET A 498 -15.54 -6.90 -17.58
C MET A 498 -14.42 -7.58 -18.40
N LEU A 499 -14.54 -8.88 -18.69
CA LEU A 499 -13.57 -9.62 -19.51
C LEU A 499 -13.50 -9.09 -20.95
N ASN A 500 -14.64 -8.76 -21.54
CA ASN A 500 -14.70 -8.14 -22.87
C ASN A 500 -14.01 -6.76 -22.87
N ASN A 501 -14.23 -5.97 -21.83
CA ASN A 501 -13.56 -4.67 -21.67
C ASN A 501 -12.04 -4.84 -21.49
N LEU A 502 -11.61 -5.83 -20.70
CA LEU A 502 -10.19 -6.17 -20.55
C LEU A 502 -9.56 -6.59 -21.90
N ALA A 503 -10.23 -7.42 -22.69
CA ALA A 503 -9.80 -7.75 -24.05
C ALA A 503 -9.76 -6.51 -24.96
N GLY A 504 -10.69 -5.57 -24.77
CA GLY A 504 -10.66 -4.25 -25.41
C GLY A 504 -9.40 -3.46 -25.08
N THR A 505 -8.95 -3.43 -23.81
CA THR A 505 -7.70 -2.75 -23.43
C THR A 505 -6.46 -3.37 -24.08
N VAL A 506 -6.46 -4.69 -24.29
CA VAL A 506 -5.40 -5.38 -25.04
C VAL A 506 -5.43 -5.00 -26.51
N THR A 507 -6.61 -4.98 -27.11
CA THR A 507 -6.82 -4.62 -28.52
C THR A 507 -6.40 -3.17 -28.80
N ASN A 508 -6.65 -2.27 -27.84
CA ASN A 508 -6.24 -0.87 -27.91
C ASN A 508 -4.74 -0.67 -27.63
N GLY A 509 -4.00 -1.73 -27.28
CA GLY A 509 -2.57 -1.68 -27.00
C GLY A 509 -2.21 -0.98 -25.68
N LEU A 510 -3.17 -0.81 -24.76
CA LEU A 510 -2.92 -0.21 -23.45
C LEU A 510 -2.13 -1.17 -22.55
N ILE A 511 -2.48 -2.45 -22.61
CA ILE A 511 -1.79 -3.54 -21.93
C ILE A 511 -1.57 -4.72 -22.89
N THR A 512 -0.65 -5.60 -22.57
CA THR A 512 -0.41 -6.85 -23.33
C THR A 512 -1.32 -7.98 -22.84
N SER A 513 -1.53 -9.02 -23.65
CA SER A 513 -2.27 -10.22 -23.22
C SER A 513 -1.69 -10.87 -21.97
N ALA A 514 -0.36 -10.89 -21.83
CA ALA A 514 0.31 -11.42 -20.64
C ALA A 514 0.00 -10.57 -19.38
N GLN A 515 -0.05 -9.25 -19.52
CA GLN A 515 -0.41 -8.35 -18.42
C GLN A 515 -1.90 -8.46 -18.07
N ALA A 516 -2.78 -8.58 -19.07
CA ALA A 516 -4.20 -8.81 -18.84
C ALA A 516 -4.44 -10.12 -18.06
N SER A 517 -3.73 -11.19 -18.42
CA SER A 517 -3.76 -12.46 -17.72
C SER A 517 -3.28 -12.33 -16.27
N ALA A 518 -2.14 -11.68 -16.04
CA ALA A 518 -1.60 -11.48 -14.69
C ALA A 518 -2.52 -10.60 -13.82
N TYR A 519 -3.14 -9.57 -14.42
CA TYR A 519 -4.12 -8.73 -13.75
C TYR A 519 -5.38 -9.52 -13.36
N LEU A 520 -5.88 -10.39 -14.25
CA LEU A 520 -7.03 -11.24 -13.98
C LEU A 520 -6.76 -12.23 -12.84
N ASP A 521 -5.57 -12.85 -12.83
CA ASP A 521 -5.13 -13.68 -11.70
C ASP A 521 -5.14 -12.87 -10.39
N GLY A 522 -4.59 -11.66 -10.41
CA GLY A 522 -4.59 -10.76 -9.26
C GLY A 522 -5.99 -10.35 -8.81
N LEU A 523 -6.90 -10.10 -9.76
CA LEU A 523 -8.27 -9.67 -9.50
C LEU A 523 -9.09 -10.73 -8.76
N LEU A 524 -8.82 -12.02 -8.96
CA LEU A 524 -9.53 -13.11 -8.28
C LEU A 524 -8.78 -13.63 -7.04
N ALA A 525 -7.45 -13.60 -7.07
CA ALA A 525 -6.62 -14.16 -5.99
C ALA A 525 -6.40 -13.20 -4.82
N GLN A 526 -6.34 -11.88 -5.07
CA GLN A 526 -5.86 -10.94 -4.06
C GLN A 526 -7.01 -10.44 -3.17
N PRO A 527 -6.88 -10.51 -1.83
CA PRO A 527 -7.91 -10.03 -0.91
C PRO A 527 -8.25 -8.54 -1.06
N GLN A 528 -7.30 -7.74 -1.54
CA GLN A 528 -7.46 -6.29 -1.75
C GLN A 528 -8.04 -5.92 -3.12
N SER A 529 -8.38 -6.92 -3.94
CA SER A 529 -8.95 -6.67 -5.26
C SER A 529 -10.40 -6.19 -5.17
N VAL A 530 -10.84 -5.42 -6.16
CA VAL A 530 -12.25 -4.96 -6.24
C VAL A 530 -13.24 -6.12 -6.18
N ILE A 531 -12.97 -7.27 -6.82
CA ILE A 531 -13.89 -8.42 -6.77
C ILE A 531 -13.98 -8.98 -5.36
N ARG A 532 -12.86 -9.18 -4.65
CA ARG A 532 -12.90 -9.65 -3.25
C ARG A 532 -13.56 -8.64 -2.32
N THR A 533 -13.36 -7.35 -2.56
CA THR A 533 -14.09 -6.30 -1.82
C THR A 533 -15.60 -6.37 -2.06
N LEU A 534 -16.05 -6.65 -3.29
CA LEU A 534 -17.48 -6.83 -3.59
C LEU A 534 -18.04 -8.09 -2.93
N GLU A 535 -17.28 -9.18 -2.90
CA GLU A 535 -17.63 -10.43 -2.21
C GLU A 535 -17.83 -10.19 -0.72
N GLN A 536 -16.85 -9.57 -0.05
CA GLN A 536 -16.90 -9.25 1.37
C GLN A 536 -18.05 -8.30 1.73
N GLN A 537 -18.46 -7.44 0.80
CA GLN A 537 -19.61 -6.55 0.97
C GLN A 537 -20.96 -7.23 0.71
N GLY A 538 -20.99 -8.53 0.36
CA GLY A 538 -22.21 -9.24 -0.03
C GLY A 538 -22.86 -8.68 -1.30
N LYS A 539 -22.07 -7.98 -2.13
CA LYS A 539 -22.51 -7.37 -3.39
C LYS A 539 -22.33 -8.29 -4.58
N MET A 540 -21.94 -9.54 -4.37
CA MET A 540 -21.85 -10.56 -5.40
C MET A 540 -22.98 -11.56 -5.28
N THR A 541 -23.38 -12.13 -6.42
CA THR A 541 -24.36 -13.22 -6.46
C THR A 541 -23.80 -14.47 -5.77
N ALA A 542 -24.64 -15.21 -5.03
CA ALA A 542 -24.20 -16.41 -4.31
C ALA A 542 -23.69 -17.51 -5.23
N THR A 543 -24.18 -17.56 -6.48
CA THR A 543 -23.79 -18.52 -7.52
C THR A 543 -22.61 -18.04 -8.36
N PHE A 544 -22.01 -16.87 -8.06
CA PHE A 544 -21.00 -16.24 -8.90
C PHE A 544 -19.87 -17.19 -9.29
N TYR A 545 -19.23 -17.84 -8.31
CA TYR A 545 -18.09 -18.73 -8.57
C TYR A 545 -18.49 -20.03 -9.27
N GLU A 546 -19.71 -20.53 -9.05
CA GLU A 546 -20.25 -21.68 -9.75
C GLU A 546 -20.46 -21.35 -11.24
N GLU A 547 -21.05 -20.20 -11.52
CA GLU A 547 -21.34 -19.70 -12.87
C GLU A 547 -20.08 -19.30 -13.63
N LEU A 548 -19.03 -18.81 -12.94
CA LEU A 548 -17.72 -18.55 -13.53
C LEU A 548 -17.18 -19.76 -14.30
N SER A 549 -17.39 -20.99 -13.78
CA SER A 549 -16.92 -22.22 -14.41
C SER A 549 -17.50 -22.50 -15.80
N LEU A 550 -18.61 -21.82 -16.14
CA LEU A 550 -19.33 -21.97 -17.40
C LEU A 550 -18.93 -20.91 -18.43
N ILE A 551 -18.12 -19.91 -18.05
CA ILE A 551 -17.71 -18.82 -18.93
C ILE A 551 -16.68 -19.31 -19.96
N ASN A 552 -17.05 -19.25 -21.22
CA ASN A 552 -16.15 -19.49 -22.34
C ASN A 552 -15.63 -18.17 -22.92
N HIS A 553 -14.54 -17.66 -22.33
CA HIS A 553 -13.87 -16.44 -22.79
C HIS A 553 -12.36 -16.70 -22.97
N SER A 554 -11.74 -16.16 -24.03
CA SER A 554 -10.34 -16.49 -24.39
C SER A 554 -9.33 -16.16 -23.30
N LEU A 555 -9.47 -15.00 -22.65
CA LEU A 555 -8.60 -14.60 -21.52
C LEU A 555 -8.79 -15.43 -20.24
N PHE A 556 -9.93 -16.12 -20.11
CA PHE A 556 -10.34 -16.79 -18.88
C PHE A 556 -10.17 -18.30 -18.97
N SER A 557 -10.62 -18.91 -20.08
CA SER A 557 -10.55 -20.35 -20.33
C SER A 557 -9.13 -20.92 -20.31
N GLU A 558 -8.14 -20.16 -20.76
CA GLU A 558 -6.72 -20.57 -20.69
C GLU A 558 -6.16 -20.55 -19.26
N ASN A 559 -6.73 -19.73 -18.37
CA ASN A 559 -6.26 -19.52 -17.00
C ASN A 559 -7.11 -20.23 -15.95
N TRP A 560 -8.29 -20.74 -16.32
CA TRP A 560 -9.26 -21.33 -15.40
C TRP A 560 -8.71 -22.46 -14.52
N PRO A 561 -7.91 -23.43 -15.03
CA PRO A 561 -7.36 -24.48 -14.18
C PRO A 561 -6.44 -23.95 -13.07
N ARG A 562 -5.67 -22.91 -13.37
CA ARG A 562 -4.76 -22.27 -12.41
C ARG A 562 -5.53 -21.41 -11.41
N LEU A 563 -6.59 -20.74 -11.85
CA LEU A 563 -7.49 -19.99 -10.98
C LEU A 563 -8.24 -20.91 -10.01
N LEU A 564 -8.66 -22.10 -10.44
CA LEU A 564 -9.26 -23.11 -9.56
C LEU A 564 -8.31 -23.58 -8.46
N GLU A 565 -7.01 -23.76 -8.76
CA GLU A 565 -6.01 -24.10 -7.72
C GLU A 565 -5.85 -22.98 -6.68
N VAL A 566 -5.97 -21.71 -7.10
CA VAL A 566 -5.91 -20.57 -6.19
C VAL A 566 -7.17 -20.46 -5.34
N LEU A 567 -8.35 -20.65 -5.95
CA LEU A 567 -9.64 -20.60 -5.26
C LEU A 567 -9.89 -21.82 -4.36
N ALA A 568 -9.26 -22.97 -4.63
CA ALA A 568 -9.37 -24.19 -3.82
C ALA A 568 -8.28 -24.32 -2.73
N GLY A 569 -7.33 -23.39 -2.70
CA GLY A 569 -6.29 -23.28 -1.66
C GLY A 569 -6.68 -22.39 -0.47
N GLU A 570 -7.86 -21.74 -0.57
CA GLU A 570 -8.63 -21.12 0.52
C GLU A 570 -9.73 -22.09 0.96
#